data_AF-A0A7J4E4U0-F1
#
_entry.id   AF-A0A7J4E4U0-F1
#
_cell.length_a   1.000
_cell.length_b   1.000
_cell.length_c   1.000
_cell.angle_alpha   90.00
_cell.angle_beta   90.00
_cell.angle_gamma   90.00
#
_symmetry.space_group_name_H-M   'P 1'
#
loop_
_entity.id
_entity.type
_entity.pdbx_description
1 polymer ?
#
loop_
_entity_poly.entity_id
_entity_poly.type
_entity_poly.pdbx_seq_one_letter_code
_entity_poly.pdbx_strand_id
1 'polypeptide(L)' 'FPALIHRMEDPEVSVLLFASGKIVCAGARNEREARIAIAALLESLKREGAIYRQASERSVAEPIEKYASLKPPLIQT' A
#
# COMPACT_ATOMS: atom_id res chain seq x y z
N PHE A 1 16.76 2.38 8.27
CA PHE A 1 16.38 2.11 6.86
C PHE A 1 14.87 2.34 6.75
N PRO A 2 14.39 3.43 6.13
CA PRO A 2 13.00 3.89 6.32
C PRO A 2 12.02 3.29 5.30
N ALA A 3 11.99 1.97 5.17
CA ALA A 3 11.04 1.26 4.32
C ALA A 3 10.42 0.06 5.05
N LEU A 4 9.12 -0.15 4.84
CA LEU A 4 8.44 -1.39 5.22
C LEU A 4 8.79 -2.46 4.18
N ILE A 5 9.19 -3.63 4.65
CA ILE A 5 9.56 -4.76 3.79
C ILE A 5 8.47 -5.83 3.91
N HIS A 6 7.80 -6.12 2.80
CA HIS A 6 6.87 -7.23 2.65
C HIS A 6 7.55 -8.34 1.85
N ARG A 7 7.79 -9.49 2.49
CA ARG A 7 8.41 -10.66 1.85
C ARG A 7 7.34 -11.70 1.55
N MET A 8 7.39 -12.26 0.36
CA MET A 8 6.50 -13.31 -0.10
C MET A 8 7.35 -14.52 -0.52
N GLU A 9 6.84 -15.71 -0.23
CA GLU A 9 7.49 -16.98 -0.62
C GLU A 9 7.00 -17.46 -2.00
N ASP A 10 5.76 -17.15 -2.36
CA ASP A 10 5.17 -17.47 -3.67
C ASP A 10 4.38 -16.25 -4.22
N PRO A 11 4.93 -15.52 -5.21
CA PRO A 11 6.28 -15.65 -5.76
C PRO A 11 7.37 -15.22 -4.76
N GLU A 12 8.60 -15.73 -4.92
CA GLU A 12 9.75 -15.38 -4.07
C GLU A 12 10.21 -13.93 -4.35
N VAL A 13 9.64 -12.97 -3.64
CA VAL A 13 9.87 -11.54 -3.88
C VAL A 13 9.89 -10.73 -2.58
N SER A 14 10.54 -9.58 -2.65
CA SER A 14 10.51 -8.56 -1.59
C SER A 14 9.96 -7.26 -2.16
N VAL A 15 8.91 -6.73 -1.52
CA VAL A 15 8.32 -5.44 -1.83
C VAL A 15 8.70 -4.43 -0.74
N LEU A 16 9.29 -3.32 -1.14
CA LEU A 16 9.69 -2.24 -0.26
C LEU A 16 8.71 -1.08 -0.44
N LEU A 17 8.05 -0.67 0.65
CA LEU A 17 7.17 0.49 0.69
C LEU A 17 7.85 1.61 1.48
N PHE A 18 8.07 2.74 0.82
CA PHE A 18 8.64 3.93 1.45
C PHE A 18 7.54 4.86 1.98
N ALA A 19 7.86 5.70 2.96
CA ALA A 19 6.92 6.69 3.52
C ALA A 19 6.32 7.65 2.46
N SER A 20 7.00 7.84 1.32
CA SER A 20 6.50 8.62 0.18
C SER A 20 5.43 7.91 -0.65
N GLY A 21 5.10 6.65 -0.34
CA GLY A 21 4.20 5.80 -1.15
C GLY A 21 4.88 5.14 -2.35
N LYS A 22 6.18 5.39 -2.59
CA LYS A 22 6.94 4.68 -3.63
C LYS A 22 7.07 3.20 -3.26
N ILE A 23 6.92 2.35 -4.27
CA ILE A 23 7.03 0.89 -4.15
C ILE A 23 8.19 0.41 -5.03
N VAL A 24 9.05 -0.45 -4.46
CA VAL A 24 10.08 -1.19 -5.20
C VAL A 24 9.80 -2.68 -5.03
N CYS A 25 9.71 -3.42 -6.14
CA CYS A 25 9.56 -4.87 -6.15
C CYS A 25 10.86 -5.50 -6.64
N ALA A 26 11.47 -6.37 -5.84
CA ALA A 26 12.70 -7.08 -6.17
C ALA A 26 12.51 -8.59 -6.05
N GLY A 27 13.23 -9.36 -6.89
CA GLY A 27 13.17 -10.83 -6.92
C GLY A 27 12.17 -11.42 -7.92
N ALA A 28 11.26 -10.62 -8.47
CA ALA A 28 10.30 -11.08 -9.48
C ALA A 28 11.02 -11.49 -10.78
N ARG A 29 10.69 -12.66 -11.33
CA ARG A 29 11.29 -13.20 -12.56
C ARG A 29 10.67 -12.61 -13.82
N ASN A 30 9.44 -12.13 -13.71
CA ASN A 30 8.67 -11.56 -14.80
C ASN A 30 7.68 -10.52 -14.25
N GLU A 31 7.09 -9.75 -15.16
CA GLU A 31 6.16 -8.68 -14.81
C GLU A 31 4.91 -9.20 -14.08
N ARG A 32 4.44 -10.42 -14.42
CA ARG A 32 3.26 -11.02 -13.79
C ARG A 32 3.49 -11.26 -12.30
N GLU A 33 4.63 -11.81 -11.90
CA GLU A 33 4.99 -12.00 -10.49
C GLU A 33 5.05 -10.67 -9.74
N ALA A 34 5.65 -9.64 -10.34
CA ALA A 34 5.68 -8.30 -9.73
C ALA A 34 4.26 -7.74 -9.52
N ARG A 35 3.35 -7.92 -10.49
CA ARG A 35 1.95 -7.50 -10.35
C ARG A 35 1.23 -8.25 -9.23
N ILE A 36 1.44 -9.55 -9.10
CA ILE A 36 0.84 -10.37 -8.03
C ILE A 36 1.32 -9.86 -6.67
N ALA A 37 2.61 -9.62 -6.53
CA ALA A 37 3.21 -9.16 -5.28
C ALA A 37 2.70 -7.79 -4.83
N ILE A 38 2.61 -6.85 -5.77
CA ILE A 38 2.07 -5.51 -5.52
C ILE A 38 0.58 -5.61 -5.15
N ALA A 39 -0.20 -6.45 -5.84
CA ALA A 39 -1.60 -6.66 -5.51
C ALA A 39 -1.79 -7.24 -4.09
N ALA A 40 -0.99 -8.25 -3.72
CA ALA A 40 -1.02 -8.85 -2.39
C ALA A 40 -0.65 -7.84 -1.28
N LEU A 41 0.35 -7.00 -1.53
CA LEU A 41 0.68 -5.89 -0.64
C LEU A 41 -0.51 -4.93 -0.49
N LEU A 42 -1.11 -4.50 -1.60
CA LEU A 42 -2.23 -3.55 -1.58
C LEU A 42 -3.45 -4.12 -0.84
N GLU A 43 -3.79 -5.39 -1.06
CA GLU A 43 -4.89 -6.04 -0.33
C GLU A 43 -4.60 -6.14 1.17
N SER A 44 -3.35 -6.46 1.55
CA SER A 44 -2.96 -6.46 2.96
C SER A 44 -3.09 -5.06 3.58
N LEU A 45 -2.61 -4.02 2.90
CA LEU A 45 -2.72 -2.65 3.39
C LEU A 45 -4.18 -2.17 3.49
N LYS A 46 -5.04 -2.55 2.55
CA LYS A 46 -6.48 -2.25 2.62
C LYS A 46 -7.14 -2.93 3.82
N ARG A 47 -6.83 -4.22 4.04
CA ARG A 47 -7.38 -5.00 5.16
C ARG A 47 -7.01 -4.38 6.51
N GLU A 48 -5.78 -3.90 6.64
CA GLU A 48 -5.32 -3.21 7.85
C GLU A 48 -5.79 -1.75 7.94
N GLY A 49 -6.53 -1.23 6.95
CA GLY A 49 -6.98 0.17 6.92
C GLY A 49 -5.85 1.18 6.72
N ALA A 50 -4.67 0.74 6.28
CA ALA A 50 -3.47 1.56 6.13
C ALA A 50 -3.45 2.42 4.85
N ILE A 51 -4.28 2.07 3.86
CA ILE A 51 -4.46 2.87 2.64
C ILE A 51 -5.93 3.10 2.34
N TYR A 52 -6.24 4.32 1.93
CA TYR A 52 -7.55 4.71 1.42
C TYR A 52 -7.38 5.19 -0.03
N ARG A 53 -8.35 4.86 -0.88
CA ARG A 53 -8.41 5.46 -2.22
C ARG A 53 -8.82 6.91 -2.02
N GLN A 54 -7.88 7.84 -2.18
CA GLN A 54 -8.23 9.21 -2.54
C GLN A 54 -9.04 9.09 -3.83
N ALA A 55 -10.31 9.49 -3.81
CA ALA A 55 -11.10 9.59 -5.01
C ALA A 55 -10.47 10.70 -5.87
N SER A 56 -9.55 10.33 -6.76
CA SER A 56 -9.16 11.21 -7.84
C SER A 56 -10.43 11.53 -8.61
N GLU A 57 -10.80 12.82 -8.64
CA GLU A 57 -12.02 13.36 -9.23
C GLU A 57 -12.42 12.64 -10.53
N ARG A 58 -13.36 11.72 -10.43
CA ARG A 58 -14.37 11.42 -11.46
C ARG A 58 -15.69 11.18 -10.74
N SER A 59 -16.40 12.29 -10.52
CA SER A 59 -17.84 12.41 -10.25
C SER A 59 -18.50 11.29 -9.44
N VAL A 60 -18.45 11.36 -8.11
CA VAL A 60 -19.59 11.60 -7.17
C VAL A 60 -18.93 11.66 -5.77
N ALA A 61 -19.02 12.81 -5.10
CA ALA A 61 -18.39 13.03 -3.80
C ALA A 61 -19.18 12.33 -2.68
N GLU A 62 -18.50 11.48 -1.89
CA GLU A 62 -18.99 11.07 -0.57
C GLU A 62 -18.46 12.05 0.49
N PRO A 63 -19.26 12.42 1.52
CA PRO A 63 -18.89 13.48 2.46
C PRO A 63 -17.62 13.19 3.26
N ILE A 64 -16.81 14.23 3.42
CA ILE A 64 -15.49 14.21 4.07
C ILE A 64 -15.61 13.84 5.57
N GLU A 65 -16.78 13.99 6.20
CA GLU A 65 -16.98 13.67 7.63
C GLU A 65 -16.62 12.23 8.01
N LYS A 66 -16.70 11.27 7.08
CA LYS A 66 -16.36 9.86 7.37
C LYS A 66 -14.89 9.65 7.73
N TYR A 67 -13.99 10.46 7.19
CA TYR A 67 -12.55 10.29 7.35
C TYR A 67 -11.98 11.10 8.52
N ALA A 68 -12.75 12.04 9.08
CA ALA A 68 -12.33 12.85 10.24
C ALA A 68 -12.14 12.03 11.52
N SER A 69 -12.79 10.87 11.62
CA SER A 69 -12.71 9.97 12.78
C SER A 69 -11.50 9.04 12.77
N LEU A 70 -10.74 8.99 11.67
CA LEU A 70 -9.53 8.17 11.58
C LEU A 70 -8.38 8.94 12.21
N LYS A 71 -8.01 8.55 13.44
CA LYS A 71 -6.82 9.08 14.11
C LYS A 71 -5.60 8.78 13.23
N PRO A 72 -4.88 9.78 12.70
CA PRO A 72 -3.73 9.53 11.85
C PRO A 72 -2.67 8.73 12.63
N PRO A 73 -1.93 7.82 11.99
CA PRO A 73 -0.86 7.11 12.66
C PRO A 73 0.13 8.13 13.21
N LEU A 74 0.27 8.17 14.54
CA LEU A 74 1.23 9.01 15.23
C LEU A 74 2.62 8.52 14.85
N ILE A 75 3.28 9.22 13.93
CA ILE A 75 4.73 9.13 13.78
C ILE A 75 5.31 9.90 14.96
N GLN A 76 5.61 9.19 16.05
CA GLN A 76 6.38 9.77 17.14
C GLN A 76 7.85 9.81 16.71
N THR A 77 8.37 11.04 16.57
CA THR A 77 9.78 11.36 16.34
C THR A 77 10.65 11.01 17.54
#